data_AF-A0A919VBG1-F1
#
_entry.id   AF-A0A919VBG1-F1
#
_cell.length_a   1.000
_cell.length_b   1.000
_cell.length_c   1.000
_cell.angle_alpha   90.00
_cell.angle_beta   90.00
_cell.angle_gamma   90.00
#
_symmetry.space_group_name_H-M   'P 1'
#
loop_
_entity.id
_entity.type
_entity.pdbx_description
1 polymer ?
#
loop_
_entity_poly.entity_id
_entity_poly.type
_entity_poly.pdbx_seq_one_letter_code
_entity_poly.pdbx_strand_id
1 'polypeptide(L)'
;MKREKTLAAIVGAVVGAAGLAITAPAAHAGPNCGTPHNGFDVSAVVRQATRTHDTDAGRRTVTVRLLNGRAFDESRATISSGYRRSDLVWVDRSYNGGATWTQCGPFNSRTSNELKNLGNWMRACMATKKNGVSNSFCTSWYYDAD
;
A
#
# COMPACT_ATOMS: atom_id res chain seq x y z
N MET A 1 -39.95 25.79 -19.30
CA MET A 1 -38.88 26.15 -18.34
C MET A 1 -37.72 25.20 -18.54
N LYS A 2 -36.67 25.65 -19.23
CA LYS A 2 -35.43 24.89 -19.48
C LYS A 2 -34.47 25.13 -18.32
N ARG A 3 -33.84 24.07 -17.80
CA ARG A 3 -32.66 24.18 -16.92
C ARG A 3 -31.48 23.60 -17.67
N GLU A 4 -30.59 24.51 -18.05
CA GLU A 4 -29.34 24.27 -18.76
C GLU A 4 -28.35 23.61 -17.79
N LYS A 5 -27.77 22.47 -18.18
CA LYS A 5 -26.63 21.89 -17.48
C LYS A 5 -25.39 22.27 -18.27
N THR A 6 -24.58 23.14 -17.67
CA THR A 6 -23.29 23.58 -18.18
C THR A 6 -22.34 22.38 -18.29
N LEU A 7 -22.06 21.95 -19.52
CA LEU A 7 -21.00 21.00 -19.86
C LEU A 7 -19.66 21.76 -19.82
N ALA A 8 -18.79 21.40 -18.88
CA ALA A 8 -17.41 21.86 -18.90
C ALA A 8 -16.60 20.98 -19.88
N ALA A 9 -15.83 21.66 -20.71
CA ALA A 9 -15.26 21.20 -21.97
C ALA A 9 -14.22 20.07 -21.83
N ILE A 10 -14.29 19.13 -22.77
CA ILE A 10 -13.23 18.18 -23.10
C ILE A 10 -12.33 18.88 -24.12
N VAL A 11 -11.07 19.16 -23.77
CA VAL A 11 -10.03 19.53 -24.74
C VAL A 11 -8.76 18.77 -24.37
N GLY A 12 -8.25 18.01 -25.34
CA GLY A 12 -6.92 17.40 -25.26
C GLY A 12 -6.78 16.14 -26.11
N ALA A 13 -6.74 16.29 -27.43
CA ALA A 13 -6.20 15.25 -28.31
C ALA A 13 -4.68 15.40 -28.41
N VAL A 14 -3.92 14.36 -28.08
CA VAL A 14 -2.55 14.15 -28.58
C VAL A 14 -2.38 12.66 -28.92
N VAL A 15 -2.02 12.42 -30.18
CA VAL A 15 -1.65 11.15 -30.79
C VAL A 15 -0.24 10.75 -30.33
N GLY A 16 -0.03 9.48 -29.97
CA GLY A 16 1.32 8.93 -29.75
C GLY A 16 1.30 7.59 -29.03
N ALA A 17 1.32 6.49 -29.77
CA ALA A 17 1.51 5.15 -29.23
C ALA A 17 2.97 4.98 -28.75
N ALA A 18 3.20 5.08 -27.45
CA ALA A 18 4.44 4.61 -26.81
C ALA A 18 4.12 4.31 -25.33
N GLY A 19 4.11 3.01 -25.00
CA GLY A 19 4.11 2.47 -23.64
C GLY A 19 3.11 3.11 -22.66
N LEU A 20 1.98 2.43 -22.39
CA LEU A 20 1.14 2.73 -21.24
C LEU A 20 1.97 2.56 -19.94
N ALA A 21 2.73 3.59 -19.58
CA ALA A 21 3.11 3.83 -18.21
C ALA A 21 1.80 4.17 -17.50
N ILE A 22 1.18 3.14 -16.93
CA ILE A 22 0.10 3.32 -15.97
C ILE A 22 0.75 4.07 -14.80
N THR A 23 0.70 5.40 -14.86
CA THR A 23 1.04 6.26 -13.74
C THR A 23 -0.06 6.04 -12.72
N ALA A 24 0.14 5.00 -11.91
CA ALA A 24 -0.75 4.71 -10.82
C ALA A 24 -0.81 5.99 -9.94
N PRO A 25 -2.00 6.51 -9.61
CA PRO A 25 -2.14 7.80 -8.96
C PRO A 25 -1.29 7.86 -7.69
N ALA A 26 -0.65 9.00 -7.46
CA ALA A 26 0.14 9.21 -6.25
C ALA A 26 -0.75 9.01 -5.02
N ALA A 27 -0.33 8.10 -4.14
CA ALA A 27 -1.10 7.77 -2.96
C ALA A 27 -1.21 8.99 -2.04
N HIS A 28 -2.43 9.32 -1.62
CA HIS A 28 -2.64 10.29 -0.55
C HIS A 28 -2.47 9.56 0.80
N ALA A 29 -1.64 10.11 1.69
CA ALA A 29 -1.59 9.65 3.07
C ALA A 29 -2.95 9.96 3.71
N GLY A 30 -3.71 8.92 4.07
CA GLY A 30 -5.03 9.09 4.65
C GLY A 30 -4.96 9.55 6.12
N PRO A 31 -5.89 10.39 6.60
CA PRO A 31 -5.93 10.81 8.00
C PRO A 31 -6.28 9.66 8.96
N ASN A 32 -6.97 8.62 8.47
CA ASN A 32 -7.49 7.52 9.28
C ASN A 32 -6.60 6.29 9.16
N CYS A 33 -5.42 6.41 9.75
CA CYS A 33 -4.38 5.41 9.64
C CYS A 33 -4.49 4.26 10.66
N GLY A 34 -5.74 3.90 11.02
CA GLY A 34 -6.00 2.85 11.99
C GLY A 34 -5.47 3.17 13.39
N THR A 35 -5.47 2.16 14.26
CA THR A 35 -4.94 2.33 15.63
C THR A 35 -3.52 1.77 15.75
N PRO A 36 -2.70 2.33 16.67
CA PRO A 36 -1.47 1.68 17.10
C PRO A 36 -1.82 0.34 17.76
N HIS A 37 -1.18 -0.73 17.28
CA HIS A 37 -1.19 -2.12 17.75
C HIS A 37 -1.74 -2.34 19.16
N ASN A 38 -2.91 -2.99 19.30
CA ASN A 38 -3.49 -3.33 20.61
C ASN A 38 -4.30 -4.66 20.64
N GLY A 39 -4.04 -5.65 19.77
CA GLY A 39 -4.76 -6.94 19.91
C GLY A 39 -4.57 -8.01 18.84
N PHE A 40 -3.57 -7.89 17.98
CA PHE A 40 -3.43 -8.72 16.78
C PHE A 40 -2.70 -10.05 17.09
N ASP A 41 -3.20 -10.79 18.07
CA ASP A 41 -2.58 -12.03 18.57
C ASP A 41 -2.90 -13.26 17.71
N VAL A 42 -3.97 -13.22 16.91
CA VAL A 42 -4.30 -14.28 15.95
C VAL A 42 -4.38 -13.69 14.56
N SER A 43 -3.38 -13.97 13.73
CA SER A 43 -3.34 -13.46 12.37
C SER A 43 -2.82 -14.44 11.34
N ALA A 44 -3.52 -14.47 10.20
CA ALA A 44 -3.11 -15.24 9.05
C ALA A 44 -2.28 -14.36 8.11
N VAL A 45 -1.23 -14.95 7.53
CA VAL A 45 -0.52 -14.31 6.41
C VAL A 45 -1.39 -14.48 5.17
N VAL A 46 -2.03 -13.40 4.72
CA VAL A 46 -2.91 -13.44 3.54
C VAL A 46 -2.18 -13.10 2.25
N ARG A 47 -1.09 -12.32 2.34
CA ARG A 47 -0.19 -12.03 1.22
C ARG A 47 1.24 -11.88 1.68
N GLN A 48 2.17 -12.16 0.77
CA GLN A 48 3.59 -11.96 0.97
C GLN A 48 4.25 -11.55 -0.35
N ALA A 49 5.29 -10.72 -0.27
CA ALA A 49 6.21 -10.46 -1.36
C ALA A 49 7.65 -10.45 -0.82
N THR A 50 8.56 -11.01 -1.60
CA THR A 50 9.99 -11.01 -1.31
C THR A 50 10.72 -10.37 -2.47
N ARG A 51 11.60 -9.42 -2.17
CA ARG A 51 12.43 -8.75 -3.17
C ARG A 51 13.85 -8.57 -2.65
N THR A 52 14.79 -8.63 -3.57
CA THR A 52 16.20 -8.34 -3.30
C THR A 52 16.50 -6.95 -3.83
N HIS A 53 16.97 -6.07 -2.95
CA HIS A 53 17.32 -4.69 -3.26
C HIS A 53 18.80 -4.47 -3.06
N ASP A 54 19.38 -3.59 -3.86
CA ASP A 54 20.64 -2.98 -3.50
C ASP A 54 20.36 -1.84 -2.51
N THR A 55 21.04 -1.85 -1.38
CA THR A 55 20.93 -0.82 -0.34
C THR A 55 22.30 -0.15 -0.14
N ASP A 56 22.35 0.93 0.65
CA ASP A 56 23.61 1.59 0.99
C ASP A 56 24.59 0.67 1.74
N ALA A 57 24.08 -0.38 2.39
CA ALA A 57 24.88 -1.40 3.05
C ALA A 57 24.87 -2.74 2.27
N GLY A 58 24.86 -2.67 0.94
CA GLY A 58 24.94 -3.83 0.04
C GLY A 58 23.59 -4.44 -0.34
N ARG A 59 23.65 -5.59 -1.02
CA ARG A 59 22.46 -6.30 -1.50
C ARG A 59 21.74 -7.00 -0.35
N ARG A 60 20.41 -6.91 -0.32
CA ARG A 60 19.58 -7.36 0.79
C ARG A 60 18.24 -7.90 0.29
N THR A 61 17.88 -9.08 0.74
CA THR A 61 16.55 -9.66 0.50
C THR A 61 15.62 -9.29 1.65
N VAL A 62 14.45 -8.75 1.31
CA VAL A 62 13.43 -8.30 2.27
C VAL A 62 12.11 -8.97 1.94
N THR A 63 11.41 -9.42 2.97
CA THR A 63 10.07 -10.01 2.85
C THR A 63 9.07 -9.15 3.60
N VAL A 64 8.04 -8.69 2.89
CA VAL A 64 6.89 -8.00 3.47
C VAL A 64 5.66 -8.91 3.42
N ARG A 65 4.89 -8.92 4.50
CA ARG A 65 3.65 -9.68 4.65
C ARG A 65 2.50 -8.75 4.95
N LEU A 66 1.34 -9.06 4.37
CA LEU A 66 0.05 -8.58 4.84
C LEU A 66 -0.50 -9.63 5.79
N LEU A 67 -0.66 -9.24 7.05
CA LEU A 67 -1.33 -10.06 8.05
C LEU A 67 -2.77 -9.60 8.16
N ASN A 68 -3.68 -10.55 8.36
CA ASN A 68 -5.09 -10.32 8.59
C ASN A 68 -5.50 -10.88 9.96
N GLY A 69 -6.05 -10.03 10.82
CA GLY A 69 -6.54 -10.36 12.16
C GLY A 69 -8.06 -10.44 12.16
N ARG A 70 -8.59 -11.67 12.28
CA ARG A 70 -10.04 -11.96 12.19
C ARG A 70 -10.85 -11.48 13.38
N ALA A 71 -10.24 -11.34 14.55
CA ALA A 71 -10.97 -10.93 15.74
C ALA A 71 -11.45 -9.47 15.67
N PHE A 72 -10.82 -8.64 14.84
CA PHE A 72 -11.06 -7.20 14.79
C PHE A 72 -11.26 -6.66 13.37
N ASP A 73 -11.29 -7.52 12.35
CA ASP A 73 -11.37 -7.13 10.93
C ASP A 73 -10.33 -6.07 10.58
N GLU A 74 -9.07 -6.39 10.89
CA GLU A 74 -7.95 -5.49 10.67
C GLU A 74 -6.83 -6.19 9.93
N SER A 75 -6.12 -5.43 9.09
CA SER A 75 -4.89 -5.87 8.47
C SER A 75 -3.74 -4.95 8.83
N ARG A 76 -2.53 -5.53 8.84
CA ARG A 76 -1.28 -4.78 9.00
C ARG A 76 -0.20 -5.31 8.08
N ALA A 77 0.70 -4.43 7.68
CA ALA A 77 1.92 -4.79 7.00
C ALA A 77 3.02 -5.08 8.02
N THR A 78 3.84 -6.09 7.74
CA THR A 78 5.04 -6.40 8.52
C THR A 78 6.20 -6.78 7.63
N ILE A 79 7.39 -6.28 7.96
CA ILE A 79 8.65 -6.75 7.38
C ILE A 79 9.08 -7.99 8.19
N SER A 80 8.75 -9.17 7.68
CA SER A 80 8.97 -10.43 8.38
C SER A 80 10.43 -10.90 8.34
N SER A 81 11.16 -10.57 7.28
CA SER A 81 12.57 -10.91 7.13
C SER A 81 13.37 -9.76 6.54
N GLY A 82 14.61 -9.66 7.02
CA GLY A 82 15.55 -8.65 6.61
C GLY A 82 14.99 -7.26 6.84
N TYR A 83 14.61 -6.90 8.07
CA TYR A 83 14.20 -5.55 8.51
C TYR A 83 15.42 -4.75 9.02
N ARG A 84 15.38 -3.42 8.85
CA ARG A 84 16.36 -2.46 9.35
C ARG A 84 15.63 -1.21 9.80
N ARG A 85 16.22 -0.50 10.76
CA ARG A 85 15.63 0.68 11.41
C ARG A 85 15.37 1.88 10.50
N SER A 86 15.85 1.84 9.25
CA SER A 86 15.62 2.88 8.24
C SER A 86 14.51 2.52 7.25
N ASP A 87 13.96 1.30 7.33
CA ASP A 87 12.92 0.87 6.41
C ASP A 87 11.58 1.46 6.79
N LEU A 88 10.79 1.67 5.76
CA LEU A 88 9.43 2.15 5.86
C LEU A 88 8.46 1.01 5.54
N VAL A 89 7.36 0.92 6.27
CA VAL A 89 6.30 -0.06 6.05
C VAL A 89 4.93 0.61 6.13
N TRP A 90 3.97 0.16 5.31
CA TRP A 90 2.62 0.69 5.27
C TRP A 90 1.63 -0.29 4.66
N VAL A 91 0.34 0.04 4.78
CA VAL A 91 -0.74 -0.65 4.08
C VAL A 91 -1.39 0.32 3.11
N ASP A 92 -1.62 -0.13 1.88
CA ASP A 92 -2.53 0.57 0.97
C ASP A 92 -3.91 -0.07 1.06
N ARG A 93 -4.96 0.76 1.10
CA ARG A 93 -6.36 0.35 1.10
C ARG A 93 -7.10 0.91 -0.09
N SER A 94 -7.91 0.09 -0.75
CA SER A 94 -8.70 0.44 -1.92
C SER A 94 -10.12 -0.10 -1.80
N TYR A 95 -11.09 0.71 -2.24
CA TYR A 95 -12.49 0.30 -2.37
C TYR A 95 -12.82 -0.30 -3.76
N ASN A 96 -11.89 -0.21 -4.73
CA ASN A 96 -12.13 -0.55 -6.15
C ASN A 96 -11.00 -1.37 -6.79
N GLY A 97 -10.48 -2.39 -6.10
CA GLY A 97 -9.50 -3.31 -6.69
C GLY A 97 -8.12 -2.74 -6.97
N GLY A 98 -7.79 -1.57 -6.41
CA GLY A 98 -6.50 -0.90 -6.57
C GLY A 98 -6.48 0.16 -7.67
N ALA A 99 -7.62 0.46 -8.30
CA ALA A 99 -7.70 1.57 -9.26
C ALA A 99 -7.45 2.93 -8.58
N THR A 100 -7.93 3.08 -7.35
CA THR A 100 -7.58 4.17 -6.44
C THR A 100 -7.34 3.63 -5.04
N TRP A 101 -6.33 4.13 -4.34
CA TRP A 101 -6.06 3.70 -2.99
C TRP A 101 -5.62 4.85 -2.09
N THR A 102 -5.80 4.65 -0.80
CA THR A 102 -5.27 5.48 0.26
C THR A 102 -4.11 4.75 0.91
N GLN A 103 -3.00 5.45 1.10
CA GLN A 103 -1.86 4.91 1.82
C GLN A 103 -2.03 5.20 3.31
N CYS A 104 -1.87 4.18 4.15
CA CYS A 104 -1.72 4.35 5.58
C CYS A 104 -0.28 4.10 6.02
N GLY A 105 0.47 5.19 6.17
CA GLY A 105 1.90 5.25 6.47
C GLY A 105 2.59 6.25 5.54
N PRO A 106 3.93 6.19 5.41
CA PRO A 106 4.82 5.15 5.90
C PRO A 106 5.18 5.26 7.37
N PHE A 107 5.41 4.11 8.00
CA PHE A 107 5.91 4.02 9.37
C PHE A 107 7.37 3.56 9.38
N ASN A 108 8.22 4.22 10.17
CA ASN A 108 9.60 3.82 10.37
C ASN A 108 9.73 2.75 11.47
N SER A 109 9.16 1.60 11.20
CA SER A 109 9.00 0.48 12.13
C SER A 109 8.96 -0.83 11.36
N ARG A 110 9.04 -1.96 12.07
CA ARG A 110 8.89 -3.29 11.44
C ARG A 110 7.46 -3.52 10.95
N THR A 111 6.47 -2.92 11.61
CA THR A 111 5.05 -3.12 11.39
C THR A 111 4.31 -1.80 11.20
N SER A 112 3.30 -1.78 10.35
CA SER A 112 2.38 -0.64 10.25
C SER A 112 1.37 -0.64 11.40
N ASN A 113 0.57 0.42 11.47
CA ASN A 113 -0.69 0.40 12.21
C ASN A 113 -1.67 -0.65 11.62
N GLU A 114 -2.71 -0.95 12.39
CA GLU A 114 -3.79 -1.88 12.05
C GLU A 114 -4.96 -1.14 11.40
N LEU A 115 -5.34 -1.55 10.19
CA LEU A 115 -6.34 -0.85 9.39
C LEU A 115 -7.52 -1.76 9.07
N LYS A 116 -8.75 -1.24 9.26
CA LYS A 116 -9.98 -1.96 8.92
C LYS A 116 -9.96 -2.45 7.47
N ASN A 117 -10.19 -3.75 7.29
CA ASN A 117 -10.04 -4.44 6.01
C ASN A 117 -11.33 -5.05 5.46
N LEU A 118 -12.36 -5.31 6.27
CA LEU A 118 -13.61 -5.89 5.79
C LEU A 118 -14.22 -5.08 4.64
N GLY A 119 -14.54 -5.74 3.54
CA GLY A 119 -15.05 -5.11 2.31
C GLY A 119 -14.03 -4.26 1.56
N ASN A 120 -12.75 -4.38 1.87
CA ASN A 120 -11.68 -3.58 1.26
C ASN A 120 -10.61 -4.44 0.60
N TRP A 121 -9.98 -3.86 -0.43
CA TRP A 121 -8.74 -4.35 -0.99
C TRP A 121 -7.57 -3.77 -0.22
N MET A 122 -6.66 -4.64 0.19
CA MET A 122 -5.50 -4.32 1.02
C MET A 122 -4.23 -4.86 0.39
N ARG A 123 -3.13 -4.14 0.49
CA ARG A 123 -1.79 -4.68 0.21
C ARG A 123 -0.79 -4.15 1.21
N ALA A 124 0.18 -4.99 1.56
CA ALA A 124 1.30 -4.57 2.39
C ALA A 124 2.42 -4.05 1.51
N CYS A 125 3.01 -2.94 1.90
CA CYS A 125 4.06 -2.28 1.16
C CYS A 125 5.21 -1.91 2.08
N MET A 126 6.39 -1.74 1.47
CA MET A 126 7.57 -1.31 2.17
C MET A 126 8.49 -0.50 1.26
N ALA A 127 9.39 0.30 1.84
CA ALA A 127 10.45 0.99 1.12
C ALA A 127 11.78 0.91 1.87
N THR A 128 12.85 0.69 1.10
CA THR A 128 14.23 0.88 1.55
C THR A 128 14.78 2.18 0.97
N LYS A 129 15.79 2.76 1.60
CA LYS A 129 16.54 3.88 1.03
C LYS A 129 17.87 3.38 0.47
N LYS A 130 18.23 3.88 -0.71
CA LYS A 130 19.57 3.79 -1.30
C LYS A 130 19.94 5.17 -1.82
N ASN A 131 20.99 5.80 -1.30
CA ASN A 131 21.44 7.14 -1.67
C ASN A 131 20.31 8.18 -1.68
N GLY A 132 19.43 8.13 -0.67
CA GLY A 132 18.26 9.01 -0.57
C GLY A 132 17.08 8.66 -1.51
N VAL A 133 17.26 7.74 -2.46
CA VAL A 133 16.19 7.23 -3.34
C VAL A 133 15.44 6.09 -2.64
N SER A 134 14.11 6.20 -2.57
CA SER A 134 13.27 5.16 -1.99
C SER A 134 12.96 4.08 -3.02
N ASN A 135 13.36 2.84 -2.74
CA ASN A 135 12.97 1.67 -3.52
C ASN A 135 11.84 0.95 -2.79
N SER A 136 10.64 1.04 -3.34
CA SER A 136 9.43 0.45 -2.76
C SER A 136 8.94 -0.77 -3.53
N PHE A 137 8.27 -1.67 -2.81
CA PHE A 137 7.48 -2.73 -3.41
C PHE A 137 6.33 -3.12 -2.48
N CYS A 138 5.32 -3.75 -3.07
CA CYS A 138 4.14 -4.21 -2.35
C CYS A 138 3.84 -5.67 -2.65
N THR A 139 3.01 -6.27 -1.81
CA THR A 139 2.31 -7.51 -2.15
C THR A 139 1.29 -7.27 -3.26
N SER A 140 0.75 -8.35 -3.83
CA SER A 140 -0.51 -8.26 -4.57
C SER A 140 -1.65 -7.85 -3.63
N TRP A 141 -2.73 -7.36 -4.23
CA TRP A 141 -3.94 -7.01 -3.50
C TRP A 141 -4.63 -8.26 -2.91
N TYR A 142 -5.24 -8.06 -1.75
CA TYR A 142 -6.08 -9.01 -1.03
C TYR A 142 -7.42 -8.35 -0.76
N TYR A 143 -8.51 -8.97 -1.16
CA TYR A 143 -9.85 -8.53 -0.79
C TYR A 143 -10.29 -9.32 0.43
N ASP A 144 -10.79 -8.62 1.44
CA ASP A 144 -11.42 -9.25 2.58
C ASP A 144 -12.94 -9.18 2.47
N ALA A 145 -13.58 -10.35 2.43
CA ALA A 145 -15.02 -10.48 2.27
C ALA A 145 -15.72 -11.00 3.54
N ASP A 146 -14.94 -11.46 4.52
CA ASP A 146 -15.39 -12.29 5.63
C ASP A 146 -15.03 -11.70 7.00
#